data_AF-A0A4Y2HUG6-F1
#
_entry.id   AF-A0A4Y2HUG6-F1
#
_cell.length_a   1.000
_cell.length_b   1.000
_cell.length_c   1.000
_cell.angle_alpha   90.00
_cell.angle_beta   90.00
_cell.angle_gamma   90.00
#
_symmetry.space_group_name_H-M   'P 1'
#
loop_
_entity.id
_entity.type
_entity.pdbx_description
1 polymer ?
#
loop_
_entity_poly.entity_id
_entity_poly.type
_entity_poly.pdbx_seq_one_letter_code
_entity_poly.pdbx_strand_id
1 'polypeptide(L)'
;MKYFLVAILCLFLVQEGIAKCCDGPEDCGPGECCTWKGDFGWCEKFSEKGEECSSWGLSSGLYPNRCPCVEGFECKPTNEFYYKGMVTPTDYKCVN
;
A
#
# COMPACT_ATOMS: atom_id res chain seq x y z
N MET A 1 4.82 4.48 41.76
CA MET A 1 5.55 3.85 40.65
C MET A 1 4.70 2.93 39.77
N LYS A 2 3.35 2.94 39.86
CA LYS A 2 2.47 2.04 39.09
C LYS A 2 2.11 2.59 37.69
N TYR A 3 2.11 3.91 37.53
CA TYR A 3 1.73 4.59 36.27
C TYR A 3 2.88 4.69 35.25
N PHE A 4 4.12 4.45 35.68
CA PHE A 4 5.30 4.58 34.82
C PHE A 4 5.34 3.48 33.74
N LEU A 5 4.92 2.26 34.10
CA LEU A 5 4.81 1.14 33.15
C LEU A 5 3.70 1.35 32.12
N VAL A 6 2.59 1.98 32.52
CA VAL A 6 1.47 2.29 31.61
C VAL A 6 1.87 3.37 30.60
N ALA A 7 2.61 4.39 31.03
CA ALA A 7 3.11 5.44 30.14
C ALA A 7 4.09 4.92 29.08
N ILE A 8 4.99 4.02 29.47
CA ILE A 8 5.93 3.37 28.54
C ILE A 8 5.19 2.48 27.53
N LEU A 9 4.18 1.72 27.98
CA LEU A 9 3.36 0.87 27.10
C LEU A 9 2.56 1.70 26.09
N CYS A 10 2.03 2.86 26.50
CA CYS A 10 1.35 3.78 25.59
C CYS A 10 2.29 4.39 24.55
N LEU A 11 3.56 4.67 24.89
CA LEU A 11 4.52 5.24 23.94
C LEU A 11 4.89 4.25 22.81
N PHE A 12 4.96 2.95 23.11
CA PHE A 12 5.21 1.92 22.08
C PHE A 12 4.04 1.75 21.09
N LEU A 13 2.82 2.16 21.47
CA LEU A 13 1.63 2.06 20.60
C LEU A 13 1.48 3.24 19.63
N VAL A 14 2.22 4.33 19.80
CA VAL A 14 2.10 5.56 18.97
C VAL A 14 2.97 5.49 17.70
N GLN A 15 3.68 4.39 17.47
CA GLN A 15 4.61 4.30 16.33
C GLN A 15 3.91 4.11 14.97
N GLU A 16 2.60 3.85 14.96
CA GLU A 16 1.83 3.71 13.72
C GLU A 16 1.01 4.97 13.45
N GLY A 17 1.37 5.76 12.43
CA GLY A 17 0.40 6.72 11.88
C GLY A 17 0.92 8.02 11.25
N ILE A 18 2.22 8.19 11.03
CA ILE A 18 2.70 9.34 10.24
C ILE A 18 3.09 8.82 8.86
N ALA A 19 2.26 9.12 7.85
CA ALA A 19 2.58 8.83 6.46
C ALA A 19 3.94 9.46 6.13
N LYS A 20 4.93 8.61 5.84
CA LYS A 20 6.30 9.02 5.54
C LYS A 20 6.41 9.30 4.04
N CYS A 21 6.98 10.44 3.65
CA CYS A 21 7.30 10.69 2.24
C CYS A 21 8.39 9.73 1.74
N CYS A 22 8.34 9.36 0.47
CA CYS A 22 9.34 8.53 -0.17
C CYS A 22 9.60 8.96 -1.61
N ASP A 23 10.84 8.76 -2.06
CA ASP A 23 11.25 8.88 -3.46
C ASP A 23 11.48 7.50 -4.10
N GLY A 24 11.55 6.44 -3.28
CA GLY A 24 11.70 5.06 -3.73
C GLY A 24 11.35 4.02 -2.65
N PRO A 25 11.31 2.73 -3.01
CA PRO A 25 10.99 1.64 -2.07
C PRO A 25 11.99 1.53 -0.91
N GLU A 26 13.24 1.95 -1.08
CA GLU A 26 14.29 1.96 -0.04
C GLU A 26 13.99 2.91 1.12
N ASP A 27 13.11 3.89 0.92
CA ASP A 27 12.73 4.84 1.97
C ASP A 27 11.68 4.25 2.91
N CYS A 28 11.00 3.18 2.52
CA CYS A 28 9.89 2.61 3.27
C CYS A 28 10.32 1.44 4.17
N GLY A 29 9.55 1.22 5.23
CA GLY A 29 9.82 0.16 6.18
C GLY A 29 9.49 -1.23 5.64
N PRO A 30 9.85 -2.29 6.38
CA PRO A 30 9.38 -3.64 6.07
C PRO A 30 7.85 -3.68 6.10
N GLY A 31 7.24 -4.30 5.09
CA GLY A 31 5.79 -4.39 4.97
C GLY A 31 5.13 -3.15 4.32
N GLU A 32 5.93 -2.21 3.82
CA GLU A 32 5.46 -1.01 3.14
C GLU A 32 5.98 -0.91 1.71
N CYS A 33 5.29 -0.12 0.89
CA CYS A 33 5.73 0.27 -0.45
C CYS A 33 5.65 1.79 -0.62
N CYS A 34 6.39 2.34 -1.58
CA CYS A 34 6.28 3.74 -1.95
C CYS A 34 5.17 3.93 -3.00
N THR A 35 4.08 4.59 -2.62
CA THR A 35 2.97 4.93 -3.53
C THR A 35 3.12 6.33 -4.09
N TRP A 36 2.72 6.55 -5.33
CA TRP A 36 2.68 7.86 -5.96
C TRP A 36 1.23 8.35 -6.09
N LYS A 37 0.91 9.46 -5.40
CA LYS A 37 -0.40 10.11 -5.42
C LYS A 37 -0.23 11.61 -5.69
N GLY A 38 -0.36 12.02 -6.95
CA GLY A 38 -0.16 13.42 -7.35
C GLY A 38 1.32 13.73 -7.58
N ASP A 39 1.89 14.70 -6.86
CA ASP A 39 3.28 15.13 -7.05
C ASP A 39 4.28 14.50 -6.06
N PHE A 40 3.79 13.78 -5.04
CA PHE A 40 4.62 13.26 -3.95
C PHE A 40 4.43 11.75 -3.74
N GLY A 41 5.49 11.08 -3.30
CA GLY A 41 5.46 9.69 -2.88
C GLY A 41 5.20 9.53 -1.39
N TRP A 42 4.47 8.48 -1.01
CA TRP A 42 4.13 8.15 0.37
C TRP A 42 4.32 6.66 0.65
N CYS A 43 4.98 6.33 1.75
CA CYS A 43 5.04 4.97 2.26
C CYS A 43 3.66 4.56 2.77
N GLU A 44 3.14 3.49 2.19
CA GLU A 44 1.87 2.86 2.59
C GLU A 44 2.09 1.37 2.83
N LYS A 45 1.26 0.76 3.68
CA LYS A 45 1.30 -0.68 3.90
C LYS A 45 0.93 -1.42 2.62
N PHE A 46 1.49 -2.62 2.42
CA PHE A 46 1.03 -3.52 1.36
C PHE A 46 -0.45 -3.83 1.51
N SER A 47 -1.15 -3.98 0.38
CA SER A 47 -2.59 -4.24 0.36
C SER A 47 -2.88 -5.65 0.89
N GLU A 48 -3.85 -5.74 1.78
CA GLU A 48 -4.33 -7.00 2.35
C GLU A 48 -5.42 -7.65 1.48
N LYS A 49 -5.83 -8.86 1.86
CA LYS A 49 -6.88 -9.61 1.17
C LYS A 49 -8.15 -8.78 0.98
N GLY A 50 -8.63 -8.69 -0.26
CA GLY A 50 -9.85 -7.99 -0.63
C GLY A 50 -9.71 -6.46 -0.76
N GLU A 51 -8.55 -5.90 -0.41
CA GLU A 51 -8.23 -4.50 -0.63
C GLU A 51 -7.85 -4.23 -2.09
N GLU A 52 -7.96 -2.97 -2.49
CA GLU A 52 -7.47 -2.50 -3.79
C GLU A 52 -5.95 -2.56 -3.86
N CYS A 53 -5.42 -2.93 -5.01
CA CYS A 53 -3.99 -3.07 -5.23
C CYS A 53 -3.56 -2.47 -6.57
N SER A 54 -2.28 -2.11 -6.66
CA SER A 54 -1.67 -1.81 -7.96
C SER A 54 -1.13 -3.10 -8.58
N SER A 55 -1.59 -3.42 -9.79
CA SER A 55 -1.11 -4.59 -10.55
C SER A 55 0.25 -4.39 -11.22
N TRP A 56 0.77 -3.16 -11.19
CA TRP A 56 2.06 -2.80 -11.79
C TRP A 56 2.75 -1.67 -11.00
N GLY A 57 4.06 -1.57 -11.16
CA GLY A 57 4.89 -0.49 -10.62
C GLY A 57 5.60 0.29 -11.73
N LEU A 58 6.01 1.52 -11.43
CA LEU A 58 6.85 2.34 -12.31
C LEU A 58 8.30 1.84 -12.29
N SER A 59 9.10 2.20 -13.30
CA SER A 59 10.53 1.85 -13.35
C SER A 59 11.34 2.44 -12.19
N SER A 60 10.82 3.47 -11.54
CA SER A 60 11.37 4.07 -10.32
C SER A 60 11.09 3.25 -9.05
N GLY A 61 10.28 2.18 -9.13
CA GLY A 61 9.85 1.40 -7.97
C GLY A 61 8.64 1.98 -7.23
N LEU A 62 8.05 3.07 -7.72
CA LEU A 62 6.82 3.64 -7.16
C LEU A 62 5.58 2.93 -7.70
N TYR A 63 4.57 2.78 -6.85
CA TYR A 63 3.29 2.22 -7.22
C TYR A 63 2.21 3.30 -7.38
N PRO A 64 1.53 3.40 -8.53
CA PRO A 64 0.47 4.39 -8.71
C PRO A 64 -0.72 4.13 -7.77
N ASN A 65 -1.10 5.14 -6.99
CA ASN A 65 -2.28 5.17 -6.11
C ASN A 65 -2.35 4.15 -4.96
N ARG A 66 -1.82 2.93 -5.10
CA ARG A 66 -1.95 1.84 -4.12
C ARG A 66 -0.71 0.96 -4.12
N CYS A 67 -0.43 0.31 -3.00
CA CYS A 67 0.60 -0.72 -2.94
C CYS A 67 0.19 -2.01 -3.67
N PRO A 68 1.15 -2.89 -4.00
CA PRO A 68 0.83 -4.25 -4.40
C PRO A 68 0.34 -5.04 -3.18
N CYS A 69 -0.15 -6.25 -3.45
CA CYS A 69 -0.58 -7.15 -2.38
C CYS A 69 0.58 -7.58 -1.49
N VAL A 70 0.27 -7.83 -0.22
CA VAL A 70 1.17 -8.54 0.68
C VAL A 70 1.46 -9.95 0.14
N GLU A 71 2.63 -10.50 0.51
CA GLU A 71 3.07 -11.82 0.08
C GLU A 71 1.99 -12.89 0.30
N GLY A 72 1.80 -13.76 -0.70
CA GLY A 72 0.78 -14.82 -0.67
C GLY A 72 -0.57 -14.43 -1.27
N PHE A 73 -0.72 -13.21 -1.78
CA PHE A 73 -1.90 -12.77 -2.52
C PHE A 73 -1.53 -12.26 -3.92
N GLU A 74 -2.44 -12.46 -4.86
CA GLU A 74 -2.33 -11.99 -6.24
C GLU A 74 -3.26 -10.79 -6.48
N CYS A 75 -2.76 -9.77 -7.18
CA CYS A 75 -3.55 -8.60 -7.56
C CYS A 75 -4.31 -8.88 -8.86
N LYS A 76 -5.60 -9.22 -8.78
CA LYS A 76 -6.43 -9.60 -9.94
C LYS A 76 -7.52 -8.57 -10.25
N PRO A 77 -7.89 -8.40 -11.53
CA PRO A 77 -9.00 -7.54 -11.91
C PRO A 77 -10.31 -8.08 -11.33
N THR A 78 -11.13 -7.21 -10.74
CA THR A 78 -12.44 -7.59 -10.19
C THR A 78 -13.61 -7.02 -10.97
N ASN A 79 -13.39 -5.93 -11.67
CA ASN A 79 -14.38 -5.29 -12.54
C ASN A 79 -13.74 -4.96 -13.87
N GLU A 80 -14.51 -5.16 -14.94
CA GLU A 80 -14.08 -4.94 -16.32
C GLU A 80 -15.13 -4.10 -17.05
N PHE A 81 -14.67 -3.14 -17.85
CA PHE A 81 -15.52 -2.37 -18.74
C PHE A 81 -15.19 -2.69 -20.19
N TYR A 82 -16.22 -2.88 -21.01
CA TYR A 82 -16.09 -3.12 -22.44
C TYR A 82 -16.25 -1.80 -23.21
N TYR A 83 -15.18 -1.37 -23.88
CA TYR A 83 -15.20 -0.19 -24.73
C TYR A 83 -14.65 -0.49 -26.12
N LYS A 84 -15.45 -0.27 -27.16
CA LYS A 84 -15.03 -0.47 -28.57
C LYS A 84 -14.36 -1.84 -28.84
N GLY A 85 -14.87 -2.90 -28.22
CA GLY A 85 -14.32 -4.25 -28.37
C GLY A 85 -13.05 -4.54 -27.56
N MET A 86 -12.60 -3.61 -26.72
CA MET A 86 -11.50 -3.81 -25.77
C MET A 86 -12.06 -3.98 -24.36
N VAL A 87 -11.43 -4.87 -23.58
CA VAL A 87 -11.71 -5.06 -22.15
C VAL A 87 -10.70 -4.25 -21.35
N THR A 88 -11.19 -3.31 -20.54
CA THR A 88 -10.34 -2.52 -19.65
C THR A 88 -10.73 -2.82 -18.21
N PRO A 89 -9.81 -3.38 -17.41
CA PRO A 89 -10.03 -3.53 -15.98
C PRO A 89 -10.14 -2.16 -15.29
N THR A 90 -11.14 -1.98 -14.45
CA THR A 90 -11.35 -0.73 -13.71
C THR A 90 -10.84 -0.83 -12.27
N ASP A 91 -10.90 -2.03 -11.69
CA ASP A 91 -10.54 -2.29 -10.31
C ASP A 91 -9.73 -3.56 -10.20
N TYR A 92 -8.74 -3.55 -9.30
CA TYR A 92 -7.93 -4.72 -8.97
C TYR A 92 -7.97 -4.93 -7.45
N LYS A 93 -8.07 -6.19 -7.03
CA LYS A 93 -8.06 -6.55 -5.61
C LYS A 93 -7.14 -7.71 -5.32
N CYS A 94 -6.65 -7.76 -4.09
CA CYS A 94 -5.87 -8.87 -3.59
C CYS A 94 -6.74 -10.11 -3.36
N VAL A 95 -6.43 -11.19 -4.06
CA VAL A 95 -7.11 -12.48 -3.96
C VAL A 95 -6.08 -13.60 -3.72
N ASN A 96 -6.54 -14.74 -3.23
CA ASN A 96 -5.69 -15.93 -3.07
C ASN A 96 -5.38 -16.59 -4.42
#